data_AF-D2QVS4-F1
#
_entry.id   AF-D2QVS4-F1
#
_cell.length_a   1.000
_cell.length_b   1.000
_cell.length_c   1.000
_cell.angle_alpha   90.00
_cell.angle_beta   90.00
_cell.angle_gamma   90.00
#
_symmetry.space_group_name_H-M   'P 1'
#
loop_
_entity.id
_entity.type
_entity.pdbx_description
1 polymer ?
#
loop_
_entity_poly.entity_id
_entity_poly.type
_entity_poly.pdbx_seq_one_letter_code
_entity_poly.pdbx_strand_id
1 'polypeptide(L)'
;MNMPATAKAPMQSGHYGRFFLMLGVSFVVMNALTYANLEQADHFYLSTNRLYVTFLMISAMALIMLGFMRAMYTDRRMNQLIIGGSVLVFATALFCIRNQVLINDQRFMQSMIPHHSIAILVSKRAELKDPEVKELAQSIITAQEREIAQMKRILVRMDQK
;
A
#
# COMPACT_ATOMS: atom_id res chain seq x y z
N MET A 1 -21.48 -53.34 19.47
CA MET A 1 -22.35 -52.40 18.72
C MET A 1 -21.60 -51.08 18.68
N ASN A 2 -20.76 -50.88 17.66
CA ASN A 2 -19.85 -49.72 17.59
C ASN A 2 -20.52 -48.62 16.77
N MET A 3 -20.79 -47.47 17.39
CA MET A 3 -21.13 -46.25 16.63
C MET A 3 -19.86 -45.71 15.97
N PRO A 4 -19.89 -45.35 14.66
CA PRO A 4 -18.78 -44.65 14.06
C PRO A 4 -18.77 -43.19 14.49
N ALA A 5 -17.57 -42.70 14.83
CA ALA A 5 -17.28 -41.31 15.12
C ALA A 5 -17.82 -40.40 14.01
N THR A 6 -18.54 -39.34 14.40
CA THR A 6 -19.03 -38.31 13.49
C THR A 6 -17.85 -37.61 12.84
N ALA A 7 -17.58 -37.95 11.58
CA ALA A 7 -16.62 -37.27 10.74
C ALA A 7 -16.95 -35.77 10.68
N LYS A 8 -15.96 -34.94 10.98
CA LYS A 8 -16.02 -33.49 10.76
C LYS A 8 -16.36 -33.25 9.28
N ALA A 9 -17.48 -32.60 9.01
CA ALA A 9 -17.89 -32.26 7.66
C ALA A 9 -16.78 -31.44 6.96
N PRO A 10 -16.46 -31.74 5.68
CA PRO A 10 -15.48 -30.98 4.94
C PRO A 10 -15.98 -29.55 4.77
N MET A 11 -15.19 -28.58 5.21
CA MET A 11 -15.46 -27.15 5.07
C MET A 11 -15.70 -26.85 3.58
N GLN A 12 -16.86 -26.28 3.21
CA GLN A 12 -17.15 -25.88 1.83
C GLN A 12 -16.13 -24.81 1.39
N SER A 13 -15.06 -25.26 0.75
CA SER A 13 -13.77 -24.58 0.62
C SER A 13 -13.68 -23.60 -0.56
N GLY A 14 -14.78 -23.35 -1.27
CA GLY A 14 -14.76 -22.54 -2.50
C GLY A 14 -14.79 -21.01 -2.31
N HIS A 15 -15.50 -20.51 -1.29
CA HIS A 15 -15.81 -19.07 -1.21
C HIS A 15 -14.75 -18.26 -0.45
N TYR A 16 -14.31 -18.72 0.72
CA TYR A 16 -13.23 -18.07 1.47
C TYR A 16 -11.87 -18.20 0.78
N GLY A 17 -11.61 -19.31 0.07
CA GLY A 17 -10.40 -19.47 -0.73
C GLY A 17 -10.28 -18.38 -1.81
N ARG A 18 -11.38 -18.11 -2.54
CA ARG A 18 -11.45 -17.02 -3.53
C ARG A 18 -11.31 -15.65 -2.88
N PHE A 19 -11.87 -15.45 -1.68
CA PHE A 19 -11.69 -14.21 -0.92
C PHE A 19 -10.21 -13.93 -0.62
N PHE A 20 -9.50 -14.88 -0.02
CA PHE A 20 -8.07 -14.72 0.29
C PHE A 20 -7.21 -14.63 -0.97
N LEU A 21 -7.54 -15.40 -2.02
CA LEU A 21 -6.89 -15.28 -3.32
C LEU A 21 -7.06 -13.87 -3.89
N MET A 22 -8.26 -13.31 -3.83
CA MET A 22 -8.54 -11.95 -4.29
C MET A 22 -7.74 -10.93 -3.50
N LEU A 23 -7.71 -11.02 -2.16
CA LEU A 23 -6.88 -10.13 -1.33
C LEU A 23 -5.39 -10.24 -1.68
N GLY A 24 -4.89 -11.46 -1.90
CA GLY A 24 -3.48 -11.70 -2.26
C GLY A 24 -3.14 -11.14 -3.65
N VAL A 25 -3.98 -11.37 -4.66
CA VAL A 25 -3.79 -10.80 -6.00
C VAL A 25 -3.87 -9.28 -5.96
N SER A 26 -4.87 -8.73 -5.25
CA SER A 26 -5.01 -7.30 -5.06
C SER A 26 -3.81 -6.69 -4.34
N PHE A 27 -3.15 -7.38 -3.39
CA PHE A 27 -1.91 -6.91 -2.78
C PHE A 27 -0.83 -6.65 -3.82
N VAL A 28 -0.57 -7.63 -4.68
CA VAL A 28 0.47 -7.54 -5.71
C VAL A 28 0.12 -6.45 -6.73
N VAL A 29 -1.13 -6.45 -7.22
CA VAL A 29 -1.60 -5.49 -8.22
C VAL A 29 -1.57 -4.07 -7.67
N MET A 30 -2.12 -3.83 -6.48
CA MET A 30 -2.14 -2.50 -5.89
C MET A 30 -0.74 -1.98 -5.61
N ASN A 31 0.17 -2.83 -5.12
CA ASN A 31 1.56 -2.43 -4.91
C ASN A 31 2.22 -1.99 -6.21
N ALA A 32 2.04 -2.75 -7.30
CA ALA A 32 2.55 -2.41 -8.63
C ALA A 32 1.93 -1.10 -9.18
N LEU A 33 0.61 -0.94 -9.06
CA LEU A 33 -0.11 0.23 -9.56
C LEU A 33 0.32 1.53 -8.88
N THR A 34 0.84 1.49 -7.63
CA THR A 34 1.35 2.70 -6.98
C THR A 34 2.55 3.33 -7.70
N TYR A 35 3.21 2.62 -8.61
CA TYR A 35 4.34 3.12 -9.40
C TYR A 35 3.93 3.61 -10.80
N ALA A 36 2.66 3.43 -11.21
CA ALA A 36 2.19 3.81 -12.55
C ALA A 36 2.22 5.31 -12.82
N ASN A 37 2.32 6.11 -11.76
CA ASN A 37 2.31 7.56 -11.74
C ASN A 37 3.67 8.16 -11.35
N LEU A 38 4.76 7.39 -11.44
CA LEU A 38 6.12 7.96 -11.42
C LEU A 38 6.38 8.77 -12.68
N GLU A 39 7.10 9.90 -12.52
CA GLU A 39 7.50 10.74 -13.66
C GLU A 39 8.64 10.13 -14.45
N GLN A 40 9.58 9.47 -13.78
CA GLN A 40 10.67 8.72 -14.40
C GLN A 40 10.77 7.31 -13.78
N ALA A 41 11.12 6.33 -14.61
CA ALA A 41 11.28 4.95 -14.17
C ALA A 41 12.46 4.74 -13.21
N ASP A 42 13.49 5.59 -13.27
CA ASP A 42 14.66 5.54 -12.40
C ASP A 42 14.38 6.08 -10.98
N HIS A 43 13.18 6.62 -10.74
CA HIS A 43 12.67 6.97 -9.41
C HIS A 43 11.98 5.78 -8.71
N PHE A 44 12.08 4.59 -9.29
CA PHE A 44 11.56 3.37 -8.70
C PHE A 44 12.39 2.93 -7.48
N TYR A 45 11.76 2.96 -6.30
CA TYR A 45 12.33 2.46 -5.05
C TYR A 45 11.26 1.73 -4.24
N LEU A 46 11.63 0.57 -3.70
CA LEU A 46 10.78 -0.16 -2.77
C LEU A 46 10.68 0.60 -1.45
N SER A 47 9.47 1.03 -1.09
CA SER A 47 9.20 1.82 0.11
C SER A 47 8.40 1.04 1.15
N THR A 48 8.92 1.01 2.38
CA THR A 48 8.22 0.49 3.55
C THR A 48 6.91 1.24 3.81
N ASN A 49 6.90 2.57 3.61
CA ASN A 49 5.71 3.37 3.84
C ASN A 49 4.59 3.02 2.85
N ARG A 50 4.93 2.73 1.59
CA ARG A 50 3.97 2.23 0.59
C ARG A 50 3.38 0.88 0.99
N LEU A 51 4.21 -0.03 1.52
CA LEU A 51 3.73 -1.32 2.03
C LEU A 51 2.71 -1.13 3.16
N TYR A 52 2.96 -0.24 4.12
CA TYR A 52 1.99 0.04 5.18
C TYR A 52 0.64 0.53 4.63
N VAL A 53 0.66 1.44 3.65
CA VAL A 53 -0.57 1.92 2.99
C VAL A 53 -1.28 0.78 2.25
N THR A 54 -0.54 -0.10 1.56
CA THR A 54 -1.12 -1.29 0.91
C THR A 54 -1.85 -2.18 1.92
N PHE A 55 -1.24 -2.48 3.07
CA PHE A 55 -1.90 -3.26 4.13
C PHE A 55 -3.14 -2.56 4.71
N LEU A 56 -3.07 -1.23 4.90
CA LEU A 56 -4.20 -0.43 5.37
C LEU A 56 -5.39 -0.51 4.38
N MET A 57 -5.13 -0.38 3.08
CA MET A 57 -6.18 -0.45 2.05
C MET A 57 -6.79 -1.85 1.94
N ILE A 58 -5.97 -2.91 1.99
CA ILE A 58 -6.44 -4.29 1.85
C ILE A 58 -7.27 -4.72 3.06
N SER A 59 -6.84 -4.34 4.26
CA SER A 59 -7.63 -4.59 5.47
C SER A 59 -8.98 -3.88 5.43
N ALA A 60 -9.03 -2.62 4.95
CA ALA A 60 -10.30 -1.93 4.73
C ALA A 60 -11.17 -2.62 3.65
N MET A 61 -10.57 -3.03 2.53
CA MET A 61 -11.27 -3.72 1.46
C MET A 61 -11.85 -5.07 1.91
N ALA A 62 -11.12 -5.83 2.73
CA ALA A 62 -11.59 -7.07 3.33
C ALA A 62 -12.88 -6.87 4.15
N LEU A 63 -12.94 -5.78 4.94
CA LEU A 63 -14.12 -5.41 5.72
C LEU A 63 -15.29 -4.99 4.83
N ILE A 64 -15.03 -4.21 3.78
CA ILE A 64 -16.06 -3.78 2.80
C ILE A 64 -16.66 -5.00 2.10
N MET A 65 -15.82 -5.91 1.61
CA MET A 65 -16.26 -7.13 0.93
C MET A 65 -17.15 -8.00 1.83
N LEU A 66 -16.77 -8.21 3.09
CA LEU A 66 -17.60 -8.92 4.06
C LEU A 66 -18.90 -8.17 4.38
N GLY A 67 -18.89 -6.84 4.36
CA GLY A 67 -20.06 -6.00 4.58
C GLY A 67 -21.11 -6.09 3.48
N PHE A 68 -20.69 -6.05 2.21
CA PHE A 68 -21.59 -6.06 1.06
C PHE A 68 -21.97 -7.47 0.60
N MET A 69 -21.07 -8.45 0.72
CA MET A 69 -21.27 -9.81 0.21
C MET A 69 -21.64 -10.79 1.32
N ARG A 70 -22.43 -10.35 2.31
CA ARG A 70 -22.80 -11.15 3.50
C ARG A 70 -23.45 -12.50 3.18
N ALA A 71 -24.25 -12.57 2.11
CA ALA A 71 -24.95 -13.79 1.70
C ALA A 71 -23.99 -14.91 1.23
N MET A 72 -22.77 -14.55 0.78
CA MET A 72 -21.77 -15.51 0.31
C MET A 72 -20.95 -16.12 1.46
N TYR A 73 -20.83 -15.41 2.58
CA TYR A 73 -19.97 -15.79 3.71
C TYR A 73 -20.82 -16.24 4.89
N THR A 74 -21.18 -17.52 4.90
CA THR A 74 -22.14 -18.11 5.85
C THR A 74 -21.54 -18.41 7.24
N ASP A 75 -20.25 -18.76 7.29
CA ASP A 75 -19.57 -19.11 8.55
C ASP A 75 -19.30 -17.90 9.46
N ARG A 76 -20.16 -17.71 10.48
CA ARG A 76 -20.03 -16.63 11.47
C ARG A 76 -18.67 -16.57 12.16
N ARG A 77 -18.07 -17.72 12.48
CA ARG A 77 -16.75 -17.79 13.14
C ARG A 77 -15.65 -17.25 12.24
N MET A 78 -15.63 -17.68 10.97
CA MET A 78 -14.64 -17.20 10.01
C MET A 78 -14.78 -15.71 9.72
N ASN A 79 -16.02 -15.23 9.59
CA ASN A 79 -16.28 -13.81 9.42
C ASN A 79 -15.75 -12.98 10.60
N GLN A 80 -15.99 -13.43 11.84
CA GLN A 80 -15.46 -12.75 13.02
C GLN A 80 -13.93 -12.75 13.05
N LEU A 81 -13.28 -13.86 12.67
CA LEU A 81 -11.82 -13.93 12.57
C LEU A 81 -11.27 -12.98 11.51
N ILE A 82 -11.87 -12.92 10.33
CA ILE A 82 -11.44 -12.01 9.26
C ILE A 82 -11.65 -10.55 9.68
N ILE A 83 -12.78 -10.23 10.31
CA ILE A 83 -13.06 -8.88 10.81
C ILE A 83 -12.02 -8.50 11.87
N GLY A 84 -11.82 -9.34 12.89
CA GLY A 84 -10.86 -9.08 13.97
C GLY A 84 -9.43 -8.95 13.44
N GLY A 85 -9.01 -9.85 12.54
CA GLY A 85 -7.71 -9.80 11.89
C GLY A 85 -7.52 -8.55 11.02
N SER A 86 -8.54 -8.17 10.25
CA SER A 86 -8.50 -6.98 9.40
C SER A 86 -8.43 -5.70 10.24
N VAL A 87 -9.20 -5.60 11.32
CA VAL A 87 -9.14 -4.45 12.25
C VAL A 87 -7.77 -4.35 12.91
N LEU A 88 -7.18 -5.47 13.33
CA LEU A 88 -5.85 -5.49 13.93
C LEU A 88 -4.77 -5.05 12.93
N VAL A 89 -4.79 -5.58 11.70
CA VAL A 89 -3.86 -5.19 10.63
C VAL A 89 -4.05 -3.71 10.29
N PHE A 90 -5.28 -3.24 10.19
CA PHE A 90 -5.60 -1.84 9.92
C PHE A 90 -5.01 -0.92 11.00
N ALA A 91 -5.28 -1.21 12.27
CA ALA A 91 -4.79 -0.42 13.39
C ALA A 91 -3.25 -0.42 13.46
N THR A 92 -2.62 -1.58 13.23
CA THR A 92 -1.16 -1.71 13.23
C THR A 92 -0.54 -0.95 12.07
N ALA A 93 -1.07 -1.09 10.85
CA ALA A 93 -0.59 -0.37 9.68
C ALA A 93 -0.75 1.14 9.86
N LEU A 94 -1.89 1.60 10.38
CA LEU A 94 -2.13 3.01 10.68
C LEU A 94 -1.14 3.54 11.72
N PHE A 95 -0.90 2.78 12.79
CA PHE A 95 0.10 3.12 13.80
C PHE A 95 1.50 3.24 13.20
N CYS A 96 1.93 2.27 12.40
CA CYS A 96 3.24 2.29 11.74
C CYS A 96 3.42 3.49 10.81
N ILE A 97 2.38 3.85 10.04
CA ILE A 97 2.38 5.05 9.18
C ILE A 97 2.48 6.31 10.05
N ARG A 98 1.67 6.42 11.10
CA ARG A 98 1.62 7.64 11.92
C ARG A 98 2.89 7.88 12.73
N ASN A 99 3.59 6.81 13.10
CA ASN A 99 4.80 6.87 13.93
C ASN A 99 6.09 6.61 13.13
N GLN A 100 6.00 6.44 11.81
CA GLN A 100 7.15 6.17 10.92
C GLN A 100 8.04 5.02 11.45
N VAL A 101 7.41 3.95 11.91
CA VAL A 101 8.09 2.78 12.49
C VAL A 101 8.93 2.08 11.42
N LEU A 102 10.18 1.72 11.74
CA LEU A 102 11.16 1.10 10.82
C LEU A 102 11.56 1.97 9.62
N ILE A 103 11.43 3.29 9.71
CA ILE A 103 11.94 4.24 8.71
C ILE A 103 13.28 4.79 9.19
N ASN A 104 14.38 4.30 8.59
CA ASN A 104 15.73 4.84 8.77
C ASN A 104 16.11 5.77 7.60
N ASP A 105 17.30 6.37 7.63
CA ASP A 105 17.80 7.30 6.60
C ASP A 105 17.65 6.76 5.17
N GLN A 106 18.01 5.49 4.96
CA GLN A 106 17.91 4.84 3.65
C GLN A 106 16.45 4.70 3.22
N ARG A 107 15.59 4.16 4.10
CA ARG A 107 14.15 3.96 3.82
C ARG A 107 13.41 5.28 3.63
N PHE A 108 13.83 6.34 4.34
CA PHE A 108 13.34 7.69 4.16
C PHE A 108 13.59 8.16 2.73
N MET A 109 14.83 8.14 2.25
CA MET A 109 15.18 8.58 0.90
C MET A 109 14.54 7.70 -0.18
N GLN A 110 14.53 6.37 0.01
CA GLN A 110 13.84 5.44 -0.89
C GLN A 110 12.34 5.69 -0.97
N SER A 111 11.71 6.25 0.07
CA SER A 111 10.30 6.63 0.02
C SER A 111 10.09 8.04 -0.55
N MET A 112 11.02 8.97 -0.33
CA MET A 112 10.89 10.37 -0.75
C MET A 112 11.19 10.58 -2.22
N ILE A 113 12.16 9.87 -2.81
CA ILE A 113 12.45 9.96 -4.25
C ILE A 113 11.19 9.72 -5.12
N PRO A 114 10.45 8.60 -4.95
CA PRO A 114 9.24 8.37 -5.73
C PRO A 114 8.10 9.32 -5.36
N HIS A 115 8.03 9.80 -4.11
CA HIS A 115 7.03 10.80 -3.70
C HIS A 115 7.24 12.13 -4.43
N HIS A 116 8.46 12.62 -4.44
CA HIS A 116 8.86 13.81 -5.19
C HIS A 116 8.63 13.64 -6.69
N SER A 117 8.93 12.47 -7.25
CA SER A 117 8.67 12.20 -8.66
C SER A 117 7.19 12.37 -9.03
N ILE A 118 6.26 11.94 -8.18
CA ILE A 118 4.81 12.11 -8.43
C ILE A 118 4.43 13.59 -8.37
N ALA A 119 4.97 14.37 -7.42
CA ALA A 119 4.68 15.79 -7.34
C ALA A 119 5.24 16.55 -8.56
N ILE A 120 6.43 16.22 -9.05
CA ILE A 120 6.96 16.73 -10.33
C ILE A 120 6.02 16.38 -11.50
N LEU A 121 5.52 15.14 -11.58
CA LEU A 121 4.58 14.72 -12.63
C LEU A 121 3.36 15.64 -12.68
N VAL A 122 2.73 15.85 -11.52
CA VAL A 122 1.51 16.66 -11.40
C VAL A 122 1.80 18.12 -11.73
N SER A 123 2.88 18.69 -11.18
CA SER A 123 3.28 20.07 -11.45
C SER A 123 3.61 20.31 -12.93
N LYS A 124 4.21 19.35 -13.65
CA LYS A 124 4.50 19.46 -15.09
C LYS A 124 3.26 19.34 -15.98
N ARG A 125 2.25 18.58 -15.56
CA ARG A 125 1.10 18.20 -16.42
C ARG A 125 -0.21 18.93 -16.10
N ALA A 126 -0.33 19.55 -14.94
CA ALA A 126 -1.54 20.28 -14.56
C ALA A 126 -1.75 21.51 -15.46
N GLU A 127 -2.98 21.68 -15.97
CA GLU A 127 -3.38 22.85 -16.75
C GLU A 127 -3.70 24.04 -15.82
N LEU A 128 -2.66 24.64 -15.26
CA LEU A 128 -2.77 25.77 -14.34
C LEU A 128 -3.06 27.07 -15.11
N LYS A 129 -3.96 27.89 -14.58
CA LYS A 129 -4.35 29.19 -15.19
C LYS A 129 -3.85 30.38 -14.40
N ASP A 130 -3.96 30.30 -13.08
CA ASP A 130 -3.51 31.33 -12.16
C ASP A 130 -1.97 31.52 -12.20
N PRO A 131 -1.46 32.75 -12.37
CA PRO A 131 -0.01 33.01 -12.44
C PRO A 131 0.77 32.63 -11.18
N GLU A 132 0.22 32.87 -9.99
CA GLU A 132 0.86 32.55 -8.71
C GLU A 132 0.97 31.02 -8.55
N VAL A 133 -0.07 30.29 -8.94
CA VAL A 133 -0.06 28.82 -8.90
C VAL A 133 0.92 28.23 -9.91
N LYS A 134 1.11 28.85 -11.09
CA LYS A 134 2.13 28.43 -12.07
C LYS A 134 3.55 28.62 -11.52
N GLU A 135 3.81 29.76 -10.89
CA GLU A 135 5.10 30.05 -10.26
C GLU A 135 5.39 29.05 -9.14
N LEU A 136 4.39 28.76 -8.30
CA LEU A 136 4.48 27.72 -7.28
C LEU A 136 4.81 26.35 -7.90
N ALA A 137 4.11 25.93 -8.95
CA ALA A 137 4.37 24.65 -9.62
C ALA A 137 5.80 24.56 -10.18
N GLN A 138 6.30 25.65 -10.78
CA GLN A 138 7.68 25.70 -11.28
C GLN A 138 8.70 25.60 -10.13
N SER A 139 8.47 26.29 -9.01
CA SER A 139 9.34 26.20 -7.84
C SER A 139 9.37 24.79 -7.23
N ILE A 140 8.21 24.10 -7.19
CA ILE A 140 8.09 22.71 -6.75
C ILE A 140 8.95 21.80 -7.63
N ILE A 141 8.85 21.93 -8.96
CA ILE A 141 9.63 21.11 -9.90
C ILE A 141 11.14 21.29 -9.63
N THR A 142 11.61 22.53 -9.62
CA THR A 142 13.04 22.82 -9.46
C THR A 142 13.58 22.36 -8.11
N ALA A 143 12.84 22.57 -7.02
CA ALA A 143 13.25 22.13 -5.70
C ALA A 143 13.32 20.60 -5.61
N GLN A 144 12.29 19.91 -6.10
CA GLN A 144 12.19 18.47 -5.97
C GLN A 144 13.15 17.71 -6.89
N GLU A 145 13.44 18.20 -8.10
CA GLU A 145 14.49 17.63 -8.97
C GLU A 145 15.87 17.70 -8.29
N ARG A 146 16.20 18.83 -7.66
CA ARG A 146 17.43 19.01 -6.88
C ARG A 146 17.50 18.05 -5.70
N GLU A 147 16.41 17.92 -4.95
CA GLU A 147 16.33 17.04 -3.77
C GLU A 147 16.44 15.56 -4.14
N ILE A 148 15.83 15.13 -5.25
CA ILE A 148 16.01 13.77 -5.78
C ILE A 148 17.49 13.51 -6.10
N ALA A 149 18.16 14.43 -6.80
CA ALA A 149 19.57 14.28 -7.13
C ALA A 149 20.44 14.18 -5.87
N GLN A 150 20.13 14.98 -4.85
CA GLN A 150 20.80 14.92 -3.55
C GLN A 150 20.58 13.57 -2.86
N MET A 151 19.34 13.08 -2.76
CA MET A 151 19.03 11.79 -2.15
C MET A 151 19.70 10.62 -2.86
N LYS A 152 19.70 10.60 -4.21
CA LYS A 152 20.41 9.57 -4.99
C LYS A 152 21.90 9.54 -4.68
N ARG A 153 22.56 10.70 -4.59
CA ARG A 153 23.99 10.80 -4.22
C ARG A 153 24.26 10.28 -2.81
N ILE A 154 23.39 10.61 -1.85
CA ILE A 154 23.53 10.15 -0.46
C ILE A 154 23.38 8.63 -0.37
N LEU A 155 22.41 8.04 -1.08
CA LEU A 155 22.22 6.59 -1.13
C LEU A 155 23.46 5.87 -1.68
N VAL A 156 23.99 6.33 -2.82
CA VAL A 156 25.21 5.75 -3.41
C VAL A 156 26.39 5.80 -2.43
N ARG A 157 26.57 6.93 -1.74
CA ARG A 157 27.62 7.09 -0.71
C ARG A 157 27.42 6.11 0.46
N MET A 158 26.18 5.82 0.84
CA MET A 158 25.88 4.90 1.95
C MET A 158 26.07 3.44 1.57
N ASP A 159 25.79 3.06 0.32
CA ASP A 159 25.96 1.69 -0.17
C ASP A 159 27.45 1.31 -0.40
N GLN A 160 28.36 2.29 -0.44
CA GLN A 160 29.80 2.07 -0.58
C GLN A 160 30.54 1.84 0.75
N LYS A 161 29.82 1.81 1.88
CA LYS A 161 30.36 1.50 3.20
C LYS A 161 30.04 0.07 3.61
#